data_AF-A0A497I3L8-F1
#
_entry.id   AF-A0A497I3L8-F1
#
_cell.length_a   1.000
_cell.length_b   1.000
_cell.length_c   1.000
_cell.angle_alpha   90.00
_cell.angle_beta   90.00
_cell.angle_gamma   90.00
#
_symmetry.space_group_name_H-M   'P 1'
#
loop_
_entity.id
_entity.type
_entity.pdbx_description
1 polymer ?
#
loop_
_entity_poly.entity_id
_entity_poly.type
_entity_poly.pdbx_seq_one_letter_code
_entity_poly.pdbx_strand_id
1 'polypeptide(L)'
;MKIYCTICCKEKRRDEGLLPAIERYISKRIRRVYELSKRDGVGFRILSGKFGLLRPEDRIPWYDQKLLPPMVDDMIEVVKRQLKSQGITHVVFFAKDKEKFKGWRPYHKVLEKACSESGVKLEVIEL
;
A
#
# COMPACT_ATOMS: atom_id res chain seq x y z
N MET A 1 3.18 15.84 -2.02
CA MET A 1 3.72 15.11 -0.85
C MET A 1 4.42 13.84 -1.29
N LYS A 2 5.60 13.54 -0.71
CA LYS A 2 6.30 12.25 -0.90
C LYS A 2 5.83 11.24 0.16
N ILE A 3 5.61 9.99 -0.26
CA ILE A 3 5.28 8.89 0.65
C ILE A 3 6.17 7.67 0.43
N TYR A 4 6.34 6.89 1.48
CA TYR A 4 6.79 5.51 1.44
C TYR A 4 5.58 4.58 1.42
N CYS A 5 5.64 3.54 0.61
CA CYS A 5 4.53 2.62 0.41
C CYS A 5 5.01 1.18 0.42
N THR A 6 4.24 0.27 1.01
CA THR A 6 4.41 -1.17 0.83
C THR A 6 3.05 -1.88 0.85
N ILE A 7 2.96 -3.12 0.38
CA ILE A 7 1.66 -3.82 0.31
C ILE A 7 1.22 -4.37 1.68
N CYS A 8 -0.07 -4.61 1.86
CA CYS A 8 -0.62 -5.31 3.02
C CYS A 8 -0.08 -6.75 3.18
N CYS A 9 -0.56 -7.49 4.18
CA CYS A 9 -0.19 -8.90 4.41
C CYS A 9 -1.40 -9.80 4.66
N LYS A 10 -1.16 -11.12 4.60
CA LYS A 10 -2.18 -12.13 4.90
C LYS A 10 -2.48 -12.13 6.40
N GLU A 11 -1.43 -12.24 7.21
CA GLU A 11 -1.51 -12.28 8.67
C GLU A 11 -2.03 -10.97 9.23
N LYS A 12 -3.15 -11.05 9.95
CA LYS A 12 -3.83 -9.91 10.56
C LYS A 12 -4.30 -10.29 11.95
N ARG A 13 -4.28 -9.32 12.86
CA ARG A 13 -4.95 -9.42 14.16
C ARG A 13 -6.44 -9.73 13.95
N ARG A 14 -6.95 -10.77 14.61
CA ARG A 14 -8.32 -11.29 14.47
C ARG A 14 -9.30 -10.67 15.47
N ASP A 15 -8.82 -9.80 16.34
CA ASP A 15 -9.66 -9.05 17.27
C ASP A 15 -10.82 -8.38 16.53
N GLU A 16 -12.02 -8.46 17.13
CA GLU A 16 -13.22 -7.83 16.59
C GLU A 16 -13.10 -6.29 16.59
N GLY A 17 -14.00 -5.65 15.85
CA GLY A 17 -14.02 -4.19 15.73
C GLY A 17 -12.96 -3.64 14.78
N LEU A 18 -12.74 -2.33 14.85
CA LEU A 18 -11.81 -1.61 13.98
C LEU A 18 -10.47 -1.38 14.69
N LEU A 19 -9.37 -1.64 13.99
CA LEU A 19 -8.01 -1.40 14.50
C LEU A 19 -7.23 -0.55 13.50
N PRO A 20 -6.32 0.33 13.95
CA PRO A 20 -5.38 1.03 13.07
C PRO A 20 -4.69 0.05 12.12
N ALA A 21 -4.53 0.41 10.85
CA ALA A 21 -3.93 -0.47 9.84
C ALA A 21 -2.55 -0.99 10.26
N ILE A 22 -1.73 -0.15 10.91
CA ILE A 22 -0.40 -0.53 11.40
C ILE A 22 -0.44 -1.61 12.51
N GLU A 23 -1.54 -1.67 13.26
CA GLU A 23 -1.78 -2.68 14.29
C GLU A 23 -2.50 -3.91 13.72
N ARG A 24 -3.41 -3.71 12.77
CA ARG A 24 -4.18 -4.78 12.13
C ARG A 24 -3.27 -5.73 11.37
N TYR A 25 -2.30 -5.20 10.61
CA TYR A 25 -1.41 -6.01 9.77
C TYR A 25 -0.20 -6.50 10.56
N ILE A 26 -0.04 -7.83 10.67
CA ILE A 26 1.09 -8.44 11.40
C ILE A 26 2.22 -8.69 10.40
N SER A 27 3.09 -7.69 10.18
CA SER A 27 4.21 -7.82 9.25
C SER A 27 5.44 -7.02 9.67
N LYS A 28 6.59 -7.72 9.81
CA LYS A 28 7.90 -7.08 10.02
C LYS A 28 8.25 -6.12 8.87
N ARG A 29 7.85 -6.43 7.64
CA ARG A 29 8.07 -5.56 6.47
C ARG A 29 7.34 -4.23 6.61
N ILE A 30 6.04 -4.27 6.93
CA ILE A 30 5.23 -3.05 7.10
C ILE A 30 5.82 -2.19 8.21
N ARG A 31 6.15 -2.80 9.36
CA ARG A 31 6.80 -2.08 10.47
C ARG A 31 8.13 -1.46 10.06
N ARG A 32 9.02 -2.19 9.39
CA ARG A 32 10.32 -1.67 8.93
C ARG A 32 10.18 -0.46 8.01
N VAL A 33 9.27 -0.51 7.03
CA VAL A 33 9.05 0.62 6.10
C VAL A 33 8.38 1.79 6.83
N TYR A 34 7.49 1.52 7.79
CA TYR A 34 6.91 2.57 8.64
C TYR A 34 7.97 3.28 9.48
N GLU A 35 8.81 2.55 10.20
CA GLU A 35 9.90 3.16 10.99
C GLU A 35 10.87 3.96 10.10
N LEU A 36 11.18 3.43 8.92
CA LEU A 36 12.00 4.13 7.92
C LEU A 36 11.35 5.45 7.49
N SER A 37 10.03 5.46 7.25
CA SER A 37 9.31 6.69 6.89
C SER A 37 9.33 7.72 8.00
N LYS A 38 9.24 7.29 9.26
CA LYS A 38 9.26 8.16 10.45
C LYS A 38 10.63 8.79 10.61
N ARG A 39 11.70 7.99 10.46
CA ARG A 39 13.08 8.47 10.51
C ARG A 39 13.37 9.50 9.41
N ASP A 40 12.86 9.27 8.22
CA ASP A 40 13.12 10.13 7.06
C ASP A 40 12.12 11.32 6.96
N GLY A 41 11.17 11.44 7.90
CA GLY A 41 10.19 12.52 7.93
C GLY A 41 9.18 12.53 6.77
N VAL A 42 8.90 11.36 6.17
CA VAL A 42 7.99 11.22 5.02
C VAL A 42 6.71 10.49 5.40
N GLY A 43 5.63 10.73 4.64
CA GLY A 43 4.37 10.03 4.86
C GLY A 43 4.49 8.53 4.58
N PHE A 44 3.67 7.70 5.22
CA PHE A 44 3.63 6.26 4.96
C PHE A 44 2.24 5.78 4.58
N ARG A 45 2.15 4.87 3.62
CA ARG A 45 0.92 4.19 3.23
C ARG A 45 1.10 2.68 3.13
N ILE A 46 0.03 1.97 3.44
CA ILE A 46 -0.08 0.52 3.20
C ILE A 46 -1.04 0.34 2.02
N LEU A 47 -0.54 -0.23 0.92
CA LEU A 47 -1.39 -0.59 -0.21
C LEU A 47 -2.17 -1.88 0.11
N SER A 48 -3.42 -1.69 0.52
CA SER A 48 -4.38 -2.75 0.78
C SER A 48 -5.06 -3.20 -0.51
N GLY A 49 -5.12 -4.51 -0.73
CA GLY A 49 -5.91 -5.11 -1.82
C GLY A 49 -7.43 -4.96 -1.68
N LYS A 50 -7.92 -4.32 -0.61
CA LYS A 50 -9.32 -4.01 -0.36
C LYS A 50 -9.61 -2.51 -0.31
N PHE A 51 -8.71 -1.73 0.26
CA PHE A 51 -8.97 -0.32 0.60
C PHE A 51 -8.07 0.68 -0.14
N GLY A 52 -7.10 0.23 -0.94
CA GLY A 52 -6.12 1.12 -1.55
C GLY A 52 -5.06 1.60 -0.56
N LEU A 53 -4.66 2.86 -0.64
CA LEU A 53 -3.62 3.49 0.17
C LEU A 53 -4.14 3.89 1.56
N LEU A 54 -3.95 3.01 2.54
CA LEU A 54 -4.27 3.27 3.95
C LEU A 54 -3.16 4.03 4.66
N ARG A 55 -3.53 4.96 5.52
CA ARG A 55 -2.65 5.53 6.57
C ARG A 55 -2.48 4.52 7.70
N PRO A 56 -1.38 4.59 8.48
CA PRO A 56 -1.16 3.78 9.68
C PRO A 56 -2.32 3.78 10.66
N GLU A 57 -2.90 4.96 10.85
CA GLU A 57 -3.97 5.28 11.79
C GLU A 57 -5.37 4.94 11.27
N ASP A 58 -5.52 4.65 9.98
CA ASP A 58 -6.82 4.29 9.40
C ASP A 58 -7.35 3.02 10.07
N ARG A 59 -8.52 3.13 10.69
CA ARG A 59 -9.13 2.03 11.43
C ARG A 59 -9.88 1.09 10.49
N ILE A 60 -9.42 -0.16 10.40
CA ILE A 60 -9.96 -1.17 9.48
C ILE A 60 -10.48 -2.41 10.23
N PRO A 61 -11.55 -3.05 9.74
CA PRO A 61 -12.00 -4.33 10.27
C PRO A 61 -11.04 -5.45 9.88
N TRP A 62 -11.17 -6.61 10.52
CA TRP A 62 -10.56 -7.82 10.00
C TRP A 62 -11.20 -8.20 8.66
N TYR A 63 -10.39 -8.73 7.74
CA TYR A 63 -10.86 -9.25 6.46
C TYR A 63 -9.85 -10.24 5.86
N ASP A 64 -10.36 -11.20 5.09
CA ASP A 64 -9.55 -12.14 4.31
C ASP A 64 -9.74 -11.92 2.80
N GLN A 65 -9.03 -10.91 2.28
CA GLN A 65 -9.07 -10.55 0.85
C GLN A 65 -7.66 -10.28 0.36
N LYS A 66 -7.33 -10.89 -0.78
CA LYS A 66 -6.12 -10.63 -1.56
C LYS A 66 -6.50 -9.83 -2.80
N LEU A 67 -5.62 -8.95 -3.26
CA LEU A 67 -5.79 -8.32 -4.57
C LEU A 67 -5.59 -9.36 -5.69
N LEU A 68 -6.65 -9.62 -6.45
CA LEU A 68 -6.63 -10.54 -7.59
C LEU A 68 -6.64 -9.77 -8.91
N PRO A 69 -6.16 -10.37 -10.02
CA PRO A 69 -6.09 -9.69 -11.32
C PRO A 69 -7.40 -9.00 -11.78
N PRO A 70 -8.60 -9.60 -11.62
CA PRO A 70 -9.84 -8.94 -12.03
C PRO A 70 -10.18 -7.66 -11.26
N MET A 71 -9.60 -7.48 -10.07
CA MET A 71 -9.86 -6.33 -9.20
C MET A 71 -8.89 -5.17 -9.44
N VAL A 72 -7.91 -5.35 -10.32
CA VAL A 72 -6.82 -4.38 -10.48
C VAL A 72 -7.31 -3.06 -11.04
N ASP A 73 -8.19 -3.09 -12.03
CA ASP A 73 -8.63 -1.86 -12.71
C ASP A 73 -9.50 -0.99 -11.76
N ASP A 74 -10.39 -1.60 -10.98
CA ASP A 74 -11.12 -0.89 -9.91
C ASP A 74 -10.17 -0.31 -8.85
N MET A 75 -9.15 -1.07 -8.46
CA MET A 75 -8.17 -0.63 -7.47
C MET A 75 -7.31 0.53 -7.99
N ILE A 76 -7.01 0.57 -9.29
CA ILE A 76 -6.30 1.70 -9.91
C ILE A 76 -7.13 2.97 -9.74
N GLU A 77 -8.43 2.94 -10.00
CA GLU A 77 -9.31 4.10 -9.83
C GLU A 77 -9.42 4.56 -8.38
N VAL A 78 -9.47 3.62 -7.42
CA VAL A 78 -9.41 3.94 -5.99
C VAL A 78 -8.09 4.65 -5.63
N VAL A 79 -6.96 4.10 -6.08
CA VAL A 79 -5.63 4.65 -5.76
C VAL A 79 -5.44 6.00 -6.44
N LYS A 80 -5.87 6.21 -7.68
CA LYS A 80 -5.82 7.52 -8.37
C LYS A 80 -6.56 8.60 -7.58
N ARG A 81 -7.78 8.30 -7.14
CA ARG A 81 -8.56 9.23 -6.29
C ARG A 81 -7.84 9.56 -4.99
N GLN A 82 -7.23 8.56 -4.35
CA GLN A 82 -6.48 8.74 -3.10
C GLN A 82 -5.17 9.52 -3.30
N LEU A 83 -4.44 9.29 -4.40
CA LEU A 83 -3.24 10.04 -4.74
C LEU A 83 -3.58 11.54 -4.86
N LYS A 84 -4.65 11.85 -5.61
CA LYS A 84 -5.13 13.23 -5.79
C LYS A 84 -5.62 13.85 -4.49
N SER A 85 -6.55 13.19 -3.77
CA SER A 85 -7.18 13.77 -2.58
C SER A 85 -6.20 13.98 -1.42
N GLN A 86 -5.12 13.19 -1.37
CA GLN A 86 -4.08 13.31 -0.36
C GLN A 86 -2.89 14.17 -0.81
N GLY A 87 -2.94 14.75 -2.01
CA GLY A 87 -1.86 15.57 -2.56
C GLY A 87 -0.54 14.80 -2.70
N ILE A 88 -0.59 13.50 -2.97
CA ILE A 88 0.60 12.66 -3.15
C ILE A 88 1.15 12.91 -4.55
N THR A 89 2.42 13.28 -4.63
CA THR A 89 3.12 13.60 -5.88
C THR A 89 4.32 12.69 -6.13
N HIS A 90 4.72 11.90 -5.13
CA HIS A 90 5.83 10.96 -5.23
C HIS A 90 5.57 9.75 -4.30
N VAL A 91 5.62 8.55 -4.87
CA VAL A 91 5.54 7.26 -4.16
C VAL A 91 6.88 6.53 -4.28
N VAL A 92 7.49 6.20 -3.15
CA VAL A 92 8.59 5.23 -3.07
C VAL A 92 8.01 3.90 -2.59
N PHE A 93 7.97 2.92 -3.49
CA PHE A 93 7.36 1.63 -3.27
C PHE A 93 8.41 0.58 -2.88
N PHE A 94 8.37 0.18 -1.62
CA PHE A 94 9.21 -0.89 -1.07
C PHE A 94 8.55 -2.24 -1.35
N ALA A 95 9.12 -2.97 -2.30
CA ALA A 95 8.47 -4.14 -2.84
C ALA A 95 9.41 -5.31 -3.11
N LYS A 96 8.84 -6.52 -3.12
CA LYS A 96 9.55 -7.66 -3.68
C LYS A 96 9.50 -7.62 -5.20
N ASP A 97 10.50 -8.21 -5.83
CA ASP A 97 10.52 -8.41 -7.28
C ASP A 97 9.26 -9.15 -7.77
N LYS A 98 8.61 -8.58 -8.79
CA LYS A 98 7.31 -9.05 -9.28
C LYS A 98 7.42 -10.31 -10.15
N GLU A 99 8.61 -10.64 -10.65
CA GLU A 99 8.85 -11.84 -11.45
C GLU A 99 9.10 -13.05 -10.55
N LYS A 100 9.92 -12.88 -9.50
CA LYS A 100 10.17 -13.88 -8.45
C LYS A 100 8.94 -14.09 -7.57
N PHE A 101 8.23 -13.02 -7.21
CA PHE A 101 7.07 -13.08 -6.32
C PHE A 101 5.79 -12.70 -7.06
N LYS A 102 5.27 -13.61 -7.90
CA LYS A 102 4.08 -13.40 -8.74
C LYS A 102 2.85 -12.83 -7.99
N GLY A 103 2.71 -13.14 -6.70
CA GLY A 103 1.65 -12.59 -5.85
C GLY A 103 1.70 -11.07 -5.64
N TRP A 104 2.81 -10.42 -5.97
CA TRP A 104 3.00 -8.97 -5.91
C TRP A 104 2.66 -8.25 -7.22
N ARG A 105 2.59 -8.97 -8.34
CA ARG A 105 2.30 -8.40 -9.67
C ARG A 105 1.05 -7.50 -9.69
N PRO A 106 -0.09 -7.87 -9.06
CA PRO A 106 -1.26 -7.00 -9.05
C PRO A 106 -0.99 -5.64 -8.40
N TYR A 107 -0.19 -5.61 -7.33
CA TYR A 107 0.13 -4.39 -6.60
C TYR A 107 1.09 -3.49 -7.34
N HIS A 108 2.10 -4.08 -8.01
CA HIS A 108 2.97 -3.34 -8.93
C HIS A 108 2.14 -2.70 -10.03
N LYS A 109 1.28 -3.47 -10.71
CA LYS A 109 0.40 -2.96 -11.77
C LYS A 109 -0.48 -1.80 -11.30
N VAL A 110 -1.05 -1.91 -10.09
CA VAL A 110 -1.84 -0.81 -9.49
C VAL A 110 -1.03 0.47 -9.34
N LEU A 111 0.15 0.41 -8.71
CA LEU A 111 0.95 1.62 -8.47
C LEU A 111 1.54 2.17 -9.77
N GLU A 112 2.04 1.32 -10.65
CA GLU A 112 2.60 1.71 -11.96
C GLU A 112 1.56 2.48 -12.78
N LYS A 113 0.36 1.93 -12.94
CA LYS A 113 -0.72 2.58 -13.69
C LYS A 113 -1.27 3.81 -12.97
N ALA A 114 -1.64 3.70 -11.70
CA ALA A 114 -2.25 4.82 -10.97
C ALA A 114 -1.31 6.02 -10.86
N CYS A 115 0.00 5.79 -10.67
CA CYS A 115 0.97 6.88 -10.62
C CYS A 115 1.19 7.51 -11.99
N SER A 116 1.37 6.70 -13.04
CA SER A 116 1.53 7.17 -14.42
C SER A 116 0.34 8.04 -14.86
N GLU A 117 -0.88 7.55 -14.68
CA GLU A 117 -2.11 8.26 -15.09
C GLU A 117 -2.42 9.50 -14.23
N SER A 118 -1.79 9.63 -13.05
CA SER A 118 -1.98 10.78 -12.15
C SER A 118 -0.81 11.77 -12.19
N GLY A 119 0.22 11.55 -13.03
CA GLY A 119 1.43 12.38 -13.05
C GLY A 119 2.24 12.31 -11.75
N VAL A 120 2.14 11.20 -11.01
CA VAL A 120 2.85 10.97 -9.74
C VAL A 120 4.14 10.21 -10.03
N LYS A 121 5.26 10.68 -9.46
CA LYS A 121 6.54 9.97 -9.58
C LYS A 121 6.48 8.65 -8.80
N LEU A 122 6.84 7.55 -9.45
CA LEU A 122 7.00 6.24 -8.81
C LEU A 122 8.47 5.82 -8.81
N GLU A 123 8.98 5.46 -7.64
CA GLU A 123 10.28 4.82 -7.44
C GLU A 123 10.05 3.46 -6.78
N VAL A 124 10.75 2.41 -7.22
CA VAL A 124 10.62 1.07 -6.65
C VAL A 124 11.94 0.66 -6.01
N ILE A 125 11.89 0.28 -4.74
CA ILE A 125 13.03 -0.22 -3.97
C ILE A 125 12.78 -1.69 -3.64
N GLU A 126 13.68 -2.57 -4.09
CA GLU A 126 13.60 -4.00 -3.77
C GLU A 126 13.94 -4.25 -2.29
N LEU A 127 13.16 -5.12 -1.63
CA LEU A 127 13.27 -5.45 -0.20
C LEU A 127 14.02 -6.76 0.09
#